data_AF-A0A915Z7C2-F1
#
_entry.id   AF-A0A915Z7C2-F1
#
_cell.length_a   1.000
_cell.length_b   1.000
_cell.length_c   1.000
_cell.angle_alpha   90.00
_cell.angle_beta   90.00
_cell.angle_gamma   90.00
#
_symmetry.space_group_name_H-M   'P 1'
#
loop_
_entity.id
_entity.type
_entity.pdbx_description
1 polymer ?
#
loop_
_entity_poly.entity_id
_entity_poly.type
_entity_poly.pdbx_seq_one_letter_code
_entity_poly.pdbx_strand_id
1 'polypeptide(L)'
;MIIQRSSFLEEFELNVAQKGYVDLPKPSIFTTYEPGFKNLSSLTIFSLDLISNDTKRKNTTKFLNIIPTFCNGIVNIELWIKFLNGIYVKQYMDIIKFQPLKRIFMYINNCEKISFNLGLEFRSETLKELILDSLDFKYIDLSFISKLKCLELLEFLYCKGFNHCEVQSESKLHLKEFKLWYCTTGTPMEEIISYLCNESLLKLALSYVTPKAAETVKEYCPNVSSLCIQICSDSVIPFICELRSLKVLNIGSDNGIDMSSLVKSLGNHLTSVEYLFFDFNIDLPSFIYFTNYCKANLKKWIITLDNNSLSKEYLLYVNNFQKVHNSLKEFGINKYRYNWTDEELEIIDMLKNQGINVVTSGELDLFH
;
A
#
# COMPACT_ATOMS: atom_id res chain seq x y z
N MET A 1 27.61 -0.75 -14.73
CA MET A 1 26.55 0.13 -15.26
C MET A 1 26.79 0.30 -16.76
N ILE A 2 25.90 -0.23 -17.60
CA ILE A 2 25.92 -0.01 -19.05
C ILE A 2 24.82 1.02 -19.33
N ILE A 3 25.21 2.29 -19.53
CA ILE A 3 24.28 3.30 -20.06
C ILE A 3 24.37 3.15 -21.57
N GLN A 4 23.40 2.47 -22.17
CA GLN A 4 23.24 2.51 -23.62
C GLN A 4 23.00 3.97 -24.04
N ARG A 5 23.52 4.37 -25.20
CA ARG A 5 23.15 5.62 -25.88
C ARG A 5 21.67 5.53 -26.31
N SER A 6 20.76 5.59 -25.34
CA SER A 6 19.35 5.83 -25.58
C SER A 6 19.18 7.32 -25.77
N SER A 7 18.42 7.70 -26.80
CA SER A 7 18.02 9.08 -27.04
C SER A 7 16.89 9.53 -26.13
N PHE A 8 16.41 8.73 -25.16
CA PHE A 8 15.37 9.13 -24.21
C PHE A 8 15.54 8.32 -22.92
N LEU A 9 16.15 8.92 -21.89
CA LEU A 9 16.20 8.32 -20.56
C LEU A 9 15.14 8.98 -19.68
N GLU A 10 14.02 8.27 -19.49
CA GLU A 10 12.85 8.73 -18.74
C GLU A 10 12.89 8.31 -17.27
N GLU A 11 13.57 7.19 -16.98
CA GLU A 11 13.69 6.62 -15.65
C GLU A 11 15.15 6.38 -15.29
N PHE A 12 15.51 6.70 -14.06
CA PHE A 12 16.86 6.47 -13.55
C PHE A 12 16.84 5.95 -12.12
N GLU A 13 17.43 4.77 -11.94
CA GLU A 13 17.62 4.15 -10.64
C GLU A 13 19.10 4.20 -10.24
N LEU A 14 19.35 4.69 -9.03
CA LEU A 14 20.67 4.79 -8.43
C LEU A 14 20.72 3.99 -7.13
N ASN A 15 21.44 2.87 -7.15
CA ASN A 15 21.66 2.06 -5.95
C ASN A 15 23.12 2.11 -5.47
N VAL A 16 23.39 2.92 -4.44
CA VAL A 16 24.77 3.16 -3.96
C VAL A 16 25.23 2.19 -2.87
N ALA A 17 24.34 1.33 -2.38
CA ALA A 17 24.63 0.33 -1.35
C ALA A 17 25.01 -1.04 -1.93
N GLN A 18 24.91 -1.23 -3.25
CA GLN A 18 25.22 -2.50 -3.88
C GLN A 18 26.69 -2.90 -3.66
N LYS A 19 26.91 -4.18 -3.30
CA LYS A 19 28.27 -4.74 -3.20
C LYS A 19 28.97 -4.62 -4.55
N GLY A 20 30.15 -3.98 -4.56
CA GLY A 20 30.88 -3.71 -5.81
C GLY A 20 30.39 -2.47 -6.57
N TYR A 21 29.68 -1.55 -5.89
CA TYR A 21 29.29 -0.27 -6.46
C TYR A 21 30.44 0.44 -7.16
N VAL A 22 30.19 0.87 -8.40
CA VAL A 22 31.08 1.70 -9.20
C VAL A 22 30.43 3.08 -9.30
N ASP A 23 31.18 4.13 -8.95
CA ASP A 23 30.70 5.52 -9.02
C ASP A 23 30.17 5.86 -10.41
N LEU A 24 29.25 6.82 -10.46
CA LEU A 24 28.78 7.34 -11.73
C LEU A 24 29.96 7.92 -12.55
N PRO A 25 29.87 7.89 -13.89
CA PRO A 25 30.74 8.68 -14.75
C PRO A 25 30.71 10.16 -14.36
N LYS A 26 31.71 10.93 -14.79
CA LYS A 26 31.74 12.38 -14.56
C LYS A 26 30.40 13.00 -14.98
N PRO A 27 29.74 13.81 -14.12
CA PRO A 27 28.41 14.32 -14.43
C PRO A 27 28.31 15.13 -15.72
N SER A 28 29.43 15.73 -16.15
CA SER A 28 29.54 16.43 -17.43
C SER A 28 29.14 15.56 -18.62
N ILE A 29 29.31 14.25 -18.57
CA ILE A 29 28.89 13.33 -19.64
C ILE A 29 27.38 13.44 -19.87
N PHE A 30 26.61 13.68 -18.82
CA PHE A 30 25.15 13.76 -18.91
C PHE A 30 24.63 15.14 -19.28
N THR A 31 25.46 16.17 -19.14
CA THR A 31 25.12 17.54 -19.52
C THR A 31 25.63 17.91 -20.92
N THR A 32 26.61 17.18 -21.45
CA THR A 32 27.28 17.50 -22.72
C THR A 32 26.64 16.83 -23.94
N TYR A 33 26.01 15.66 -23.77
CA TYR A 33 25.42 14.91 -24.87
C TYR A 33 23.89 14.90 -24.77
N GLU A 34 23.20 15.36 -25.81
CA GLU A 34 21.74 15.41 -25.82
C GLU A 34 21.09 14.05 -26.17
N PRO A 35 19.95 13.71 -25.55
CA PRO A 35 19.22 14.55 -24.59
C PRO A 35 19.65 14.35 -23.12
N GLY A 36 20.67 13.54 -22.85
CA GLY A 36 21.19 13.33 -21.50
C GLY A 36 20.09 12.92 -20.51
N PHE A 37 20.00 13.63 -19.37
CA PHE A 37 18.93 13.48 -18.39
C PHE A 37 17.79 14.51 -18.51
N LYS A 38 17.77 15.32 -19.57
CA LYS A 38 16.79 16.41 -19.71
C LYS A 38 15.34 15.90 -19.68
N ASN A 39 15.13 14.68 -20.17
CA ASN A 39 13.81 14.03 -20.25
C ASN A 39 13.50 13.12 -19.05
N LEU A 40 14.31 13.19 -17.98
CA LEU A 40 14.09 12.36 -16.80
C LEU A 40 12.76 12.74 -16.13
N SER A 41 11.85 11.78 -16.05
CA SER A 41 10.53 11.92 -15.42
C SER A 41 10.41 11.14 -14.11
N SER A 42 11.23 10.11 -13.91
CA SER A 42 11.23 9.27 -12.71
C SER A 42 12.65 9.08 -12.16
N LEU A 43 12.82 9.27 -10.86
CA LEU A 43 14.12 9.14 -10.19
C LEU A 43 13.99 8.31 -8.90
N THR A 44 14.71 7.18 -8.85
CA THR A 44 14.79 6.33 -7.66
C THR A 44 16.21 6.33 -7.11
N ILE A 45 16.36 6.63 -5.81
CA ILE A 45 17.66 6.68 -5.14
C ILE A 45 17.64 5.77 -3.91
N PHE A 46 18.44 4.70 -3.97
CA PHE A 46 18.64 3.80 -2.84
C PHE A 46 19.85 4.17 -2.00
N SER A 47 19.66 4.26 -0.68
CA SER A 47 20.68 4.55 0.32
C SER A 47 21.35 5.92 0.14
N LEU A 48 20.53 6.97 0.01
CA LEU A 48 20.96 8.36 -0.14
C LEU A 48 21.95 8.80 0.96
N ASP A 49 21.79 8.29 2.17
CA ASP A 49 22.63 8.55 3.34
C ASP A 49 24.09 8.08 3.17
N LEU A 50 24.37 7.18 2.23
CA LEU A 50 25.72 6.68 1.96
C LEU A 50 26.50 7.53 0.93
N ILE A 51 25.89 8.57 0.38
CA ILE A 51 26.42 9.31 -0.77
C ILE A 51 27.38 10.44 -0.37
N SER A 52 27.35 10.95 0.88
CA SER A 52 28.27 12.01 1.31
C SER A 52 29.57 11.48 1.93
N ASN A 53 30.65 12.26 1.77
CA ASN A 53 31.99 12.05 2.33
C ASN A 53 32.72 10.76 1.94
N ASP A 54 32.12 9.88 1.14
CA ASP A 54 32.85 8.78 0.53
C ASP A 54 33.53 9.26 -0.76
N THR A 55 34.87 9.28 -0.75
CA THR A 55 35.67 9.51 -1.97
C THR A 55 35.29 8.60 -3.14
N LYS A 56 34.70 7.43 -2.86
CA LYS A 56 34.19 6.47 -3.85
C LYS A 56 32.88 6.87 -4.53
N ARG A 57 32.20 7.96 -4.10
CA ARG A 57 30.87 8.37 -4.62
C ARG A 57 30.82 9.84 -5.07
N LYS A 58 31.98 10.45 -5.33
CA LYS A 58 32.10 11.89 -5.64
C LYS A 58 31.30 12.31 -6.87
N ASN A 59 31.27 11.49 -7.92
CA ASN A 59 30.51 11.82 -9.13
C ASN A 59 29.02 11.70 -8.88
N THR A 60 28.60 10.75 -8.06
CA THR A 60 27.20 10.62 -7.63
C THR A 60 26.71 11.82 -6.85
N THR A 61 27.49 12.30 -5.86
CA THR A 61 27.14 13.53 -5.13
C THR A 61 26.99 14.72 -6.10
N LYS A 62 27.92 14.87 -7.04
CA LYS A 62 27.87 15.94 -8.03
C LYS A 62 26.68 15.79 -8.98
N PHE A 63 26.35 14.56 -9.37
CA PHE A 63 25.18 14.25 -10.19
C PHE A 63 23.89 14.71 -9.49
N LEU A 64 23.68 14.32 -8.23
CA LEU A 64 22.49 14.75 -7.49
C LEU A 64 22.40 16.27 -7.33
N ASN A 65 23.53 16.96 -7.19
CA ASN A 65 23.57 18.42 -7.11
C ASN A 65 23.21 19.13 -8.43
N ILE A 66 23.34 18.47 -9.59
CA ILE A 66 22.97 19.07 -10.88
C ILE A 66 21.52 18.76 -11.29
N ILE A 67 20.88 17.74 -10.70
CA ILE A 67 19.50 17.36 -11.04
C ILE A 67 18.53 18.54 -10.89
N PRO A 68 18.51 19.29 -9.77
CA PRO A 68 17.55 20.38 -9.59
C PRO A 68 17.62 21.49 -10.66
N THR A 69 18.77 21.64 -11.32
CA THR A 69 19.02 22.70 -12.31
C THR A 69 18.97 22.21 -13.75
N PHE A 70 19.35 20.95 -13.99
CA PHE A 70 19.47 20.40 -15.34
C PHE A 70 18.22 19.62 -15.78
N CYS A 71 17.47 19.07 -14.83
CA CYS A 71 16.19 18.41 -15.06
C CYS A 71 15.07 19.34 -14.60
N ASN A 72 13.95 19.36 -15.31
CA ASN A 72 12.75 20.11 -14.90
C ASN A 72 11.46 19.32 -15.09
N GLY A 73 11.57 18.03 -15.45
CA GLY A 73 10.46 17.15 -15.81
C GLY A 73 10.21 16.01 -14.84
N ILE A 74 10.91 15.95 -13.70
CA ILE A 74 10.75 14.82 -12.76
C ILE A 74 9.38 14.95 -12.08
N VAL A 75 8.53 13.96 -12.33
CA VAL A 75 7.18 13.87 -11.77
C VAL A 75 7.05 12.76 -10.71
N ASN A 76 7.96 11.78 -10.72
CA ASN A 76 8.03 10.72 -9.71
C ASN A 76 9.40 10.68 -9.05
N ILE A 77 9.42 10.58 -7.73
CA ILE A 77 10.66 10.38 -6.98
C ILE A 77 10.49 9.34 -5.89
N GLU A 78 11.49 8.48 -5.75
CA GLU A 78 11.58 7.48 -4.70
C GLU A 78 12.90 7.60 -3.96
N LEU A 79 12.84 7.80 -2.65
CA LEU A 79 14.01 8.00 -1.81
C LEU A 79 14.06 6.93 -0.74
N TRP A 80 15.16 6.18 -0.68
CA TRP A 80 15.44 5.25 0.40
C TRP A 80 16.62 5.76 1.23
N ILE A 81 16.33 6.12 2.47
CA ILE A 81 17.25 6.81 3.38
C ILE A 81 17.36 5.96 4.64
N LYS A 82 18.54 5.38 4.92
CA LYS A 82 18.71 4.58 6.15
C LYS A 82 18.84 5.48 7.38
N PHE A 83 19.45 6.65 7.22
CA PHE A 83 19.63 7.63 8.29
C PHE A 83 19.51 9.05 7.76
N LEU A 84 18.42 9.73 8.10
CA LEU A 84 18.17 11.13 7.74
C LEU A 84 18.90 12.05 8.72
N ASN A 85 19.84 12.85 8.20
CA ASN A 85 20.55 13.88 8.96
C ASN A 85 20.52 15.25 8.26
N GLY A 86 20.86 16.31 8.98
CA GLY A 86 20.82 17.68 8.45
C GLY A 86 21.70 17.98 7.24
N ILE A 87 22.74 17.19 6.99
CA ILE A 87 23.61 17.36 5.81
C ILE A 87 22.88 16.92 4.55
N TYR A 88 22.13 15.82 4.61
CA TYR A 88 21.40 15.24 3.47
C TYR A 88 20.12 15.98 3.13
N VAL A 89 19.56 16.70 4.11
CA VAL A 89 18.29 17.40 3.96
C VAL A 89 18.31 18.37 2.79
N LYS A 90 19.37 19.14 2.63
CA LYS A 90 19.42 20.14 1.56
C LYS A 90 19.32 19.52 0.15
N GLN A 91 20.02 18.42 -0.10
CA GLN A 91 20.12 17.87 -1.47
C GLN A 91 18.80 17.33 -1.99
N TYR A 92 18.07 16.53 -1.21
CA TYR A 92 16.76 16.06 -1.65
C TYR A 92 15.72 17.17 -1.61
N MET A 93 15.80 18.11 -0.65
CA MET A 93 14.89 19.25 -0.58
C MET A 93 14.99 20.12 -1.84
N ASP A 94 16.19 20.34 -2.37
CA ASP A 94 16.37 21.05 -3.63
C ASP A 94 15.68 20.30 -4.79
N ILE A 95 15.83 18.97 -4.87
CA ILE A 95 15.11 18.17 -5.88
C ILE A 95 13.59 18.33 -5.71
N ILE A 96 13.05 18.17 -4.51
CA ILE A 96 11.61 18.34 -4.25
C ILE A 96 11.13 19.73 -4.65
N LYS A 97 11.89 20.77 -4.29
CA LYS A 97 11.52 22.16 -4.52
C LYS A 97 11.54 22.57 -5.99
N PHE A 98 12.44 22.00 -6.80
CA PHE A 98 12.64 22.44 -8.19
C PHE A 98 11.98 21.53 -9.25
N GLN A 99 11.37 20.40 -8.85
CA GLN A 99 10.73 19.45 -9.78
C GLN A 99 9.19 19.44 -9.71
N PRO A 100 8.45 19.25 -10.82
CA PRO A 100 6.98 19.22 -10.84
C PRO A 100 6.41 17.89 -10.31
N LEU A 101 6.84 17.46 -9.12
CA LEU A 101 6.52 16.16 -8.55
C LEU A 101 5.01 15.96 -8.37
N LYS A 102 4.52 14.83 -8.88
CA LYS A 102 3.17 14.30 -8.71
C LYS A 102 3.14 13.12 -7.74
N ARG A 103 4.22 12.35 -7.65
CA ARG A 103 4.37 11.21 -6.74
C ARG A 103 5.68 11.27 -5.98
N ILE A 104 5.61 11.04 -4.67
CA ILE A 104 6.76 10.95 -3.77
C ILE A 104 6.62 9.68 -2.93
N PHE A 105 7.63 8.81 -3.01
CA PHE A 105 7.84 7.71 -2.07
C PHE A 105 9.08 8.00 -1.22
N MET A 106 8.97 7.88 0.10
CA MET A 106 10.11 8.00 1.00
C MET A 106 10.13 6.86 2.01
N TYR A 107 11.17 6.03 1.93
CA TYR A 107 11.55 5.10 2.99
C TYR A 107 12.62 5.75 3.86
N ILE A 108 12.34 5.91 5.15
CA ILE A 108 13.29 6.49 6.11
C ILE A 108 13.35 5.63 7.37
N ASN A 109 14.41 4.84 7.52
CA ASN A 109 14.53 3.90 8.65
C ASN A 109 14.81 4.61 9.99
N ASN A 110 15.58 5.70 9.96
CA ASN A 110 15.98 6.40 11.16
C ASN A 110 16.25 7.88 10.87
N CYS A 111 16.01 8.75 11.84
CA CYS A 111 16.20 10.19 11.73
C CYS A 111 17.06 10.69 12.89
N GLU A 112 17.83 11.76 12.65
CA GLU A 112 18.39 12.55 13.75
C GLU A 112 17.28 13.01 14.70
N LYS A 113 17.59 13.06 16.00
CA LYS A 113 16.67 13.51 17.05
C LYS A 113 16.53 15.03 17.08
N ILE A 114 16.30 15.64 15.92
CA ILE A 114 16.18 17.08 15.69
C ILE A 114 14.95 17.28 14.80
N SER A 115 14.18 18.33 15.08
CA SER A 115 13.01 18.66 14.27
C SER A 115 13.38 18.86 12.80
N PHE A 116 12.69 18.16 11.91
CA PHE A 116 12.88 18.26 10.47
C PHE A 116 11.60 18.61 9.73
N ASN A 117 11.75 19.39 8.66
CA ASN A 117 10.72 19.60 7.65
C ASN A 117 11.11 18.83 6.38
N LEU A 118 10.16 18.07 5.84
CA LEU A 118 10.32 17.30 4.60
C LEU A 118 10.16 18.15 3.33
N GLY A 119 9.75 19.41 3.44
CA GLY A 119 9.62 20.37 2.33
C GLY A 119 8.52 20.03 1.33
N LEU A 120 7.62 19.13 1.69
CA LEU A 120 6.58 18.63 0.79
C LEU A 120 5.58 19.74 0.43
N GLU A 121 5.44 20.78 1.27
CA GLU A 121 4.61 21.95 1.01
C GLU A 121 4.99 22.69 -0.27
N PHE A 122 6.25 22.60 -0.71
CA PHE A 122 6.66 23.18 -1.99
C PHE A 122 5.88 22.58 -3.15
N ARG A 123 5.36 21.35 -3.03
CA ARG A 123 4.60 20.61 -4.05
C ARG A 123 3.10 20.57 -3.77
N SER A 124 2.59 21.51 -2.98
CA SER A 124 1.17 21.61 -2.63
C SER A 124 0.20 21.57 -3.81
N GLU A 125 0.58 22.14 -4.96
CA GLU A 125 -0.26 22.24 -6.16
C GLU A 125 -0.02 21.15 -7.20
N THR A 126 0.97 20.27 -6.98
CA THR A 126 1.35 19.24 -7.96
C THR A 126 1.31 17.83 -7.40
N LEU A 127 1.61 17.66 -6.10
CA LEU A 127 1.70 16.36 -5.45
C LEU A 127 0.31 15.73 -5.30
N LYS A 128 0.15 14.57 -5.92
CA LYS A 128 -1.07 13.76 -5.90
C LYS A 128 -0.93 12.51 -5.04
N GLU A 129 0.26 11.94 -4.98
CA GLU A 129 0.52 10.68 -4.29
C GLU A 129 1.70 10.84 -3.34
N LEU A 130 1.48 10.55 -2.06
CA LEU A 130 2.51 10.58 -1.02
C LEU A 130 2.53 9.25 -0.25
N ILE A 131 3.68 8.58 -0.28
CA ILE A 131 3.91 7.33 0.44
C ILE A 131 5.10 7.52 1.38
N LEU A 132 4.87 7.30 2.67
CA LEU A 132 5.87 7.41 3.73
C LEU A 132 6.03 6.06 4.42
N ASP A 133 7.25 5.54 4.41
CA ASP A 133 7.59 4.23 4.96
C ASP A 133 8.65 4.34 6.07
N SER A 134 8.39 3.67 7.19
CA SER A 134 9.28 3.48 8.34
C SER A 134 9.63 4.77 9.11
N LEU A 135 8.95 5.87 8.80
CA LEU A 135 9.23 7.19 9.35
C LEU A 135 8.78 7.32 10.82
N ASP A 136 9.60 7.98 11.65
CA ASP A 136 9.25 8.39 13.01
C ASP A 136 8.84 9.86 13.04
N PHE A 137 7.54 10.13 13.22
CA PHE A 137 6.96 11.47 13.32
C PHE A 137 7.22 12.17 14.65
N LYS A 138 7.94 11.55 15.59
CA LYS A 138 8.33 12.21 16.85
C LYS A 138 9.02 13.55 16.66
N TYR A 139 9.76 13.71 15.56
CA TYR A 139 10.51 14.92 15.23
C TYR A 139 10.08 15.56 13.90
N ILE A 140 8.95 15.14 13.33
CA ILE A 140 8.46 15.65 12.05
C ILE A 140 7.02 16.11 12.26
N ASP A 141 6.79 17.40 12.02
CA ASP A 141 5.47 17.99 12.11
C ASP A 141 4.60 17.53 10.92
N LEU A 142 3.44 16.94 11.20
CA LEU A 142 2.47 16.48 10.20
C LEU A 142 1.58 17.60 9.62
N SER A 143 1.68 18.83 10.13
CA SER A 143 0.88 19.97 9.67
C SER A 143 1.05 20.27 8.18
N PHE A 144 2.19 19.89 7.56
CA PHE A 144 2.41 20.08 6.12
C PHE A 144 1.36 19.37 5.26
N ILE A 145 0.77 18.26 5.73
CA ILE A 145 -0.18 17.47 4.94
C ILE A 145 -1.39 18.34 4.59
N SER A 146 -1.89 19.14 5.55
CA SER A 146 -3.00 20.07 5.34
C SER A 146 -2.74 21.11 4.23
N LYS A 147 -1.47 21.34 3.88
CA LYS A 147 -1.07 22.28 2.83
C LYS A 147 -1.05 21.64 1.43
N LEU A 148 -1.19 20.31 1.32
CA LEU A 148 -1.11 19.57 0.06
C LEU A 148 -2.46 19.55 -0.67
N LYS A 149 -2.77 20.63 -1.39
CA LYS A 149 -4.08 20.88 -2.02
C LYS A 149 -4.50 19.84 -3.05
N CYS A 150 -3.57 19.24 -3.76
CA CYS A 150 -3.84 18.27 -4.84
C CYS A 150 -3.66 16.81 -4.41
N LEU A 151 -3.45 16.54 -3.13
CA LEU A 151 -3.20 15.20 -2.63
C LEU A 151 -4.45 14.33 -2.76
N GLU A 152 -4.34 13.22 -3.48
CA GLU A 152 -5.41 12.26 -3.72
C GLU A 152 -5.14 10.91 -3.03
N LEU A 153 -3.86 10.54 -2.84
CA LEU A 153 -3.43 9.30 -2.20
C LEU A 153 -2.39 9.59 -1.11
N LEU A 154 -2.63 9.02 0.07
CA LEU A 154 -1.72 9.11 1.21
C LEU A 154 -1.53 7.73 1.84
N GLU A 155 -0.28 7.29 1.95
CA GLU A 155 0.08 6.06 2.64
C GLU A 155 1.11 6.28 3.73
N PHE A 156 0.86 5.68 4.88
CA PHE A 156 1.83 5.47 5.94
C PHE A 156 2.06 3.97 6.12
N LEU A 157 3.31 3.54 6.01
CA LEU A 157 3.73 2.14 6.12
C LEU A 157 4.76 2.04 7.24
N TYR A 158 4.55 1.20 8.25
CA TYR A 158 5.50 0.99 9.36
C TYR A 158 5.93 2.27 10.10
N CYS A 159 5.19 3.37 9.96
CA CYS A 159 5.47 4.65 10.60
C CYS A 159 5.12 4.63 12.10
N LYS A 160 5.70 5.56 12.86
CA LYS A 160 5.44 5.72 14.30
C LYS A 160 5.45 7.17 14.76
N GLY A 161 5.07 7.40 16.02
CA GLY A 161 5.29 8.71 16.68
C GLY A 161 4.26 9.79 16.32
N PHE A 162 2.99 9.42 16.13
CA PHE A 162 1.92 10.35 15.78
C PHE A 162 1.42 11.19 16.97
N ASN A 163 1.98 10.98 18.18
CA ASN A 163 1.57 11.61 19.44
C ASN A 163 1.60 13.15 19.44
N HIS A 164 2.38 13.77 18.54
CA HIS A 164 2.48 15.23 18.41
C HIS A 164 1.59 15.80 17.31
N CYS A 165 0.70 14.99 16.74
CA CYS A 165 -0.30 15.45 15.82
C CYS A 165 -1.35 16.22 16.64
N GLU A 166 -1.05 17.47 17.01
CA GLU A 166 -2.07 18.42 17.44
C GLU A 166 -2.91 18.73 16.21
N VAL A 167 -3.99 17.96 16.06
CA VAL A 167 -4.93 18.05 14.94
C VAL A 167 -5.72 19.36 15.06
N GLN A 168 -5.13 20.46 14.60
CA GLN A 168 -5.73 21.80 14.60
C GLN A 168 -5.82 22.37 13.19
N SER A 169 -6.31 21.60 12.22
CA SER A 169 -6.58 22.13 10.88
C SER A 169 -8.06 22.08 10.55
N GLU A 170 -8.59 23.24 10.15
CA GLU A 170 -9.96 23.44 9.67
C GLU A 170 -10.15 22.92 8.22
N SER A 171 -9.07 22.64 7.49
CA SER A 171 -9.14 22.19 6.09
C SER A 171 -9.16 20.67 6.01
N LYS A 172 -10.31 20.09 5.64
CA LYS A 172 -10.40 18.65 5.35
C LYS A 172 -9.68 18.31 4.05
N LEU A 173 -8.86 17.26 4.07
CA LEU A 173 -8.20 16.72 2.87
C LEU A 173 -9.19 15.94 2.03
N HIS A 174 -9.13 16.05 0.70
CA HIS A 174 -10.01 15.32 -0.21
C HIS A 174 -9.33 14.08 -0.80
N LEU A 175 -8.84 13.21 0.09
CA LEU A 175 -8.18 11.96 -0.29
C LEU A 175 -9.17 10.99 -0.95
N LYS A 176 -8.77 10.39 -2.07
CA LYS A 176 -9.45 9.27 -2.70
C LYS A 176 -8.99 7.94 -2.12
N GLU A 177 -7.72 7.85 -1.73
CA GLU A 177 -7.09 6.64 -1.22
C GLU A 177 -6.27 6.95 0.04
N PHE A 178 -6.47 6.14 1.09
CA PHE A 178 -5.74 6.27 2.35
C PHE A 178 -5.30 4.91 2.88
N LYS A 179 -4.04 4.81 3.30
CA LYS A 179 -3.45 3.60 3.88
C LYS A 179 -2.69 3.93 5.17
N LEU A 180 -3.04 3.25 6.25
CA LEU A 180 -2.36 3.29 7.53
C LEU A 180 -2.02 1.85 7.93
N TRP A 181 -0.82 1.39 7.56
CA TRP A 181 -0.47 -0.01 7.58
C TRP A 181 0.76 -0.27 8.45
N TYR A 182 0.60 -1.18 9.43
CA TYR A 182 1.58 -1.53 10.45
C TYR A 182 2.17 -0.33 11.21
N CYS A 183 1.40 0.74 11.40
CA CYS A 183 1.85 1.93 12.10
C CYS A 183 1.65 1.83 13.62
N THR A 184 2.61 2.35 14.39
CA THR A 184 2.48 2.53 15.85
C THR A 184 2.18 3.98 16.16
N THR A 185 0.89 4.31 16.15
CA THR A 185 0.44 5.71 16.17
C THR A 185 0.63 6.35 17.54
N GLY A 186 0.32 5.63 18.62
CA GLY A 186 0.24 6.15 19.98
C GLY A 186 -0.93 7.13 20.21
N THR A 187 -1.43 7.74 19.14
CA THR A 187 -2.74 8.40 19.00
C THR A 187 -3.83 7.39 18.60
N PRO A 188 -5.07 7.51 19.10
CA PRO A 188 -6.18 6.66 18.65
C PRO A 188 -6.40 6.75 17.14
N MET A 189 -6.69 5.61 16.49
CA MET A 189 -6.82 5.52 15.04
C MET A 189 -8.00 6.35 14.52
N GLU A 190 -9.09 6.41 15.29
CA GLU A 190 -10.28 7.20 15.00
C GLU A 190 -9.98 8.70 14.85
N GLU A 191 -9.03 9.25 15.62
CA GLU A 191 -8.60 10.65 15.49
C GLU A 191 -7.88 10.89 14.16
N ILE A 192 -7.03 9.94 13.74
CA ILE A 192 -6.35 10.00 12.45
C ILE A 192 -7.35 9.92 11.29
N ILE A 193 -8.32 8.99 11.37
CA ILE A 193 -9.36 8.81 10.34
C ILE A 193 -10.22 10.07 10.23
N SER A 194 -10.75 10.58 11.34
CA SER A 194 -11.60 11.78 11.36
C SER A 194 -10.90 13.03 10.82
N TYR A 195 -9.57 13.09 10.93
CA TYR A 195 -8.77 14.19 10.40
C TYR A 195 -8.48 14.06 8.90
N LEU A 196 -7.96 12.91 8.48
CA LEU A 196 -7.44 12.73 7.12
C LEU A 196 -8.52 12.34 6.12
N CYS A 197 -9.61 11.74 6.59
CA CYS A 197 -10.61 11.12 5.72
C CYS A 197 -11.95 11.87 5.77
N ASN A 198 -12.72 11.72 4.70
CA ASN A 198 -14.11 12.15 4.60
C ASN A 198 -14.83 11.37 3.49
N GLU A 199 -16.01 11.84 3.09
CA GLU A 199 -16.83 11.24 2.04
C GLU A 199 -16.16 11.12 0.65
N SER A 200 -15.07 11.83 0.39
CA SER A 200 -14.32 11.67 -0.86
C SER A 200 -13.50 10.37 -0.93
N LEU A 201 -13.32 9.68 0.20
CA LEU A 201 -12.50 8.47 0.30
C LEU A 201 -13.21 7.28 -0.37
N LEU A 202 -12.52 6.64 -1.31
CA LEU A 202 -13.02 5.49 -2.09
C LEU A 202 -12.31 4.19 -1.74
N LYS A 203 -11.01 4.26 -1.39
CA LYS A 203 -10.19 3.12 -0.97
C LYS A 203 -9.55 3.38 0.38
N LEU A 204 -9.64 2.40 1.27
CA LEU A 204 -9.11 2.47 2.62
C LEU A 204 -8.36 1.19 2.97
N ALA A 205 -7.15 1.33 3.52
CA ALA A 205 -6.37 0.22 4.04
C ALA A 205 -5.91 0.50 5.48
N LEU A 206 -6.31 -0.33 6.45
CA LEU A 206 -5.99 -0.14 7.88
C LEU A 206 -5.51 -1.43 8.54
N SER A 207 -4.40 -1.37 9.29
CA SER A 207 -3.98 -2.46 10.17
C SER A 207 -4.41 -2.23 11.62
N TYR A 208 -4.62 -3.29 12.40
CA TYR A 208 -4.99 -3.24 13.82
C TYR A 208 -6.34 -2.55 14.11
N VAL A 209 -7.34 -2.81 13.27
CA VAL A 209 -8.66 -2.17 13.36
C VAL A 209 -9.42 -2.63 14.60
N THR A 210 -9.85 -1.65 15.39
CA THR A 210 -10.74 -1.84 16.55
C THR A 210 -12.20 -1.55 16.17
N PRO A 211 -13.19 -1.99 16.98
CA PRO A 211 -14.59 -1.65 16.74
C PRO A 211 -14.83 -0.13 16.68
N LYS A 212 -14.12 0.64 17.49
CA LYS A 212 -14.26 2.10 17.49
C LYS A 212 -13.76 2.72 16.19
N ALA A 213 -12.60 2.28 15.70
CA ALA A 213 -12.09 2.72 14.40
C ALA A 213 -13.06 2.35 13.26
N ALA A 214 -13.63 1.14 13.27
CA ALA A 214 -14.60 0.70 12.27
C ALA A 214 -15.90 1.52 12.29
N GLU A 215 -16.39 1.86 13.49
CA GLU A 215 -17.52 2.79 13.66
C GLU A 215 -17.19 4.17 13.06
N THR A 216 -16.00 4.72 13.33
CA THR A 216 -15.54 5.99 12.75
C THR A 216 -15.43 5.93 11.22
N VAL A 217 -14.93 4.83 10.64
CA VAL A 217 -14.92 4.64 9.17
C VAL A 217 -16.33 4.73 8.61
N LYS A 218 -17.30 4.05 9.23
CA LYS A 218 -18.70 4.08 8.81
C LYS A 218 -19.30 5.49 8.86
N GLU A 219 -18.95 6.28 9.85
CA GLU A 219 -19.45 7.64 10.03
C GLU A 219 -18.80 8.64 9.04
N TYR A 220 -17.47 8.61 8.90
CA TYR A 220 -16.72 9.64 8.17
C TYR A 220 -16.47 9.28 6.69
N CYS A 221 -16.46 7.99 6.35
CA CYS A 221 -16.04 7.50 5.03
C CYS A 221 -17.14 6.65 4.34
N PRO A 222 -18.38 7.17 4.18
CA PRO A 222 -19.52 6.38 3.71
C PRO A 222 -19.40 5.87 2.26
N ASN A 223 -18.50 6.46 1.47
CA ASN A 223 -18.30 6.13 0.04
C ASN A 223 -17.15 5.13 -0.20
N VAL A 224 -16.53 4.60 0.86
CA VAL A 224 -15.50 3.57 0.72
C VAL A 224 -16.08 2.36 0.01
N SER A 225 -15.54 2.09 -1.17
CA SER A 225 -15.95 0.99 -2.05
C SER A 225 -14.96 -0.17 -2.01
N SER A 226 -13.74 0.09 -1.56
CA SER A 226 -12.68 -0.90 -1.39
C SER A 226 -12.04 -0.76 -0.02
N LEU A 227 -12.10 -1.82 0.78
CA LEU A 227 -11.57 -1.85 2.13
C LEU A 227 -10.59 -3.02 2.30
N CYS A 228 -9.38 -2.73 2.73
CA CYS A 228 -8.39 -3.71 3.18
C CYS A 228 -8.15 -3.52 4.68
N ILE A 229 -8.43 -4.53 5.49
CA ILE A 229 -8.31 -4.40 6.95
C ILE A 229 -7.60 -5.58 7.56
N GLN A 230 -6.72 -5.31 8.53
CA GLN A 230 -6.31 -6.30 9.51
C GLN A 230 -7.01 -5.96 10.83
N ILE A 231 -7.87 -6.85 11.32
CA ILE A 231 -8.69 -6.58 12.50
C ILE A 231 -8.05 -7.13 13.78
N CYS A 232 -8.45 -6.56 14.93
CA CYS A 232 -8.08 -7.05 16.26
C CYS A 232 -9.17 -7.93 16.93
N SER A 233 -10.39 -7.93 16.40
CA SER A 233 -11.54 -8.69 16.93
C SER A 233 -12.64 -8.82 15.87
N ASP A 234 -13.39 -9.91 15.91
CA ASP A 234 -14.59 -10.17 15.10
C ASP A 234 -15.76 -9.20 15.38
N SER A 235 -15.73 -8.48 16.50
CA SER A 235 -16.68 -7.40 16.81
C SER A 235 -16.60 -6.21 15.86
N VAL A 236 -15.56 -6.13 15.03
CA VAL A 236 -15.43 -5.16 13.93
C VAL A 236 -16.41 -5.46 12.79
N ILE A 237 -16.74 -6.74 12.56
CA ILE A 237 -17.46 -7.20 11.37
C ILE A 237 -18.82 -6.54 11.15
N PRO A 238 -19.70 -6.36 12.18
CA PRO A 238 -20.99 -5.73 11.98
C PRO A 238 -20.87 -4.31 11.39
N PHE A 239 -19.90 -3.51 11.86
CA PHE A 239 -19.70 -2.14 11.38
C PHE A 239 -19.27 -2.10 9.92
N ILE A 240 -18.36 -3.00 9.53
CA ILE A 240 -17.84 -3.08 8.16
C ILE A 240 -18.91 -3.59 7.18
N CYS A 241 -19.72 -4.57 7.60
CA CYS A 241 -20.79 -5.12 6.76
C CYS A 241 -21.95 -4.13 6.54
N GLU A 242 -22.02 -3.04 7.31
CA GLU A 242 -23.01 -1.97 7.16
C GLU A 242 -22.55 -0.84 6.22
N LEU A 243 -21.32 -0.90 5.69
CA LEU A 243 -20.82 0.05 4.70
C LEU A 243 -21.54 -0.14 3.36
N ARG A 244 -22.47 0.76 3.06
CA ARG A 244 -23.37 0.66 1.89
C ARG A 244 -22.65 0.64 0.55
N SER A 245 -21.52 1.33 0.45
CA SER A 245 -20.76 1.48 -0.79
C SER A 245 -19.74 0.36 -1.02
N LEU A 246 -19.55 -0.52 -0.03
CA LEU A 246 -18.48 -1.51 -0.02
C LEU A 246 -18.73 -2.58 -1.09
N LYS A 247 -17.83 -2.65 -2.07
CA LYS A 247 -17.83 -3.66 -3.13
C LYS A 247 -16.70 -4.64 -2.98
N VAL A 248 -15.59 -4.22 -2.38
CA VAL A 248 -14.43 -5.08 -2.20
C VAL A 248 -13.97 -5.06 -0.76
N LEU A 249 -13.84 -6.26 -0.19
CA LEU A 249 -13.35 -6.46 1.16
C LEU A 249 -12.18 -7.43 1.14
N ASN A 250 -11.00 -6.93 1.53
CA ASN A 250 -9.86 -7.74 1.92
C ASN A 250 -9.74 -7.71 3.44
N ILE A 251 -9.77 -8.89 4.06
CA ILE A 251 -9.68 -9.02 5.50
C ILE A 251 -8.55 -9.97 5.88
N GLY A 252 -7.57 -9.39 6.57
CA GLY A 252 -6.52 -10.06 7.30
C GLY A 252 -6.83 -10.10 8.79
N SER A 253 -5.97 -10.78 9.54
CA SER A 253 -6.13 -10.93 10.99
C SER A 253 -4.80 -10.73 11.68
N ASP A 254 -4.82 -10.16 12.88
CA ASP A 254 -3.64 -10.04 13.73
C ASP A 254 -3.38 -11.34 14.52
N ASN A 255 -2.15 -11.49 15.01
CA ASN A 255 -1.75 -12.67 15.77
C ASN A 255 -2.62 -12.84 17.02
N GLY A 256 -3.30 -13.98 17.15
CA GLY A 256 -4.03 -14.36 18.36
C GLY A 256 -5.56 -14.30 18.28
N ILE A 257 -6.14 -13.91 17.14
CA ILE A 257 -7.59 -13.95 16.93
C ILE A 257 -8.04 -15.37 16.57
N ASP A 258 -9.20 -15.78 17.09
CA ASP A 258 -9.88 -16.97 16.60
C ASP A 258 -10.44 -16.71 15.19
N MET A 259 -9.69 -17.16 14.18
CA MET A 259 -10.07 -17.08 12.77
C MET A 259 -11.42 -17.76 12.52
N SER A 260 -11.75 -18.79 13.29
CA SER A 260 -13.03 -19.48 13.19
C SER A 260 -14.20 -18.55 13.54
N SER A 261 -14.09 -17.82 14.65
CA SER A 261 -15.11 -16.84 15.07
C SER A 261 -15.25 -15.72 14.05
N LEU A 262 -14.13 -15.23 13.52
CA LEU A 262 -14.11 -14.20 12.48
C LEU A 262 -14.89 -14.62 11.22
N VAL A 263 -14.56 -15.79 10.66
CA VAL A 263 -15.20 -16.32 9.46
C VAL A 263 -16.70 -16.57 9.68
N LYS A 264 -17.08 -17.07 10.86
CA LYS A 264 -18.50 -17.26 11.23
C LYS A 264 -19.24 -15.93 11.35
N SER A 265 -18.62 -14.93 11.96
CA SER A 265 -19.17 -13.56 12.05
C SER A 265 -19.41 -12.98 10.66
N LEU A 266 -18.45 -13.12 9.74
CA LEU A 266 -18.64 -12.74 8.34
C LEU A 266 -19.79 -13.50 7.67
N GLY A 267 -19.90 -14.82 7.91
CA GLY A 267 -21.03 -15.61 7.41
C GLY A 267 -22.39 -15.08 7.87
N ASN A 268 -22.48 -14.58 9.10
CA ASN A 268 -23.73 -14.08 9.68
C ASN A 268 -24.08 -12.66 9.22
N HIS A 269 -23.09 -11.80 9.00
CA HIS A 269 -23.29 -10.37 8.79
C HIS A 269 -23.08 -9.90 7.34
N LEU A 270 -22.28 -10.61 6.54
CA LEU A 270 -21.94 -10.19 5.19
C LEU A 270 -23.13 -10.40 4.24
N THR A 271 -23.75 -9.28 3.87
CA THR A 271 -24.93 -9.26 2.99
C THR A 271 -24.63 -8.66 1.61
N SER A 272 -23.62 -7.80 1.51
CA SER A 272 -23.26 -7.12 0.27
C SER A 272 -21.75 -6.90 0.20
N VAL A 273 -21.09 -7.58 -0.73
CA VAL A 273 -19.72 -7.36 -1.24
C VAL A 273 -19.67 -8.12 -2.57
N GLU A 274 -18.96 -7.58 -3.57
CA GLU A 274 -18.74 -8.30 -4.83
C GLU A 274 -17.47 -9.15 -4.74
N TYR A 275 -16.37 -8.61 -4.21
CA TYR A 275 -15.07 -9.28 -4.13
C TYR A 275 -14.62 -9.45 -2.68
N LEU A 276 -14.36 -10.69 -2.28
CA LEU A 276 -13.95 -11.04 -0.92
C LEU A 276 -12.60 -11.74 -0.92
N PHE A 277 -11.69 -11.27 -0.06
CA PHE A 277 -10.36 -11.83 0.09
C PHE A 277 -10.12 -12.15 1.56
N PHE A 278 -9.77 -13.40 1.84
CA PHE A 278 -9.34 -13.84 3.16
C PHE A 278 -7.82 -13.96 3.17
N ASP A 279 -7.16 -12.95 3.74
CA ASP A 279 -5.71 -12.86 3.90
C ASP A 279 -5.25 -13.51 5.22
N PHE A 280 -5.77 -14.70 5.48
CA PHE A 280 -5.40 -15.56 6.60
C PHE A 280 -5.84 -17.01 6.31
N ASN A 281 -5.24 -17.97 7.02
CA ASN A 281 -5.59 -19.37 6.88
C ASN A 281 -6.98 -19.67 7.45
N ILE A 282 -7.82 -20.38 6.70
CA ILE A 282 -9.18 -20.73 7.11
C ILE A 282 -9.29 -22.23 7.30
N ASP A 283 -9.71 -22.64 8.50
CA ASP A 283 -10.07 -24.02 8.76
C ASP A 283 -11.35 -24.42 8.02
N LEU A 284 -11.41 -25.68 7.59
CA LEU A 284 -12.52 -26.20 6.82
C LEU A 284 -13.88 -26.06 7.53
N PRO A 285 -14.04 -26.39 8.84
CA PRO A 285 -15.31 -26.20 9.54
C PRO A 285 -15.86 -24.76 9.43
N SER A 286 -15.00 -23.76 9.58
CA SER A 286 -15.38 -22.35 9.47
C SER A 286 -15.71 -21.96 8.03
N PHE A 287 -14.95 -22.46 7.06
CA PHE A 287 -15.26 -22.29 5.64
C PHE A 287 -16.64 -22.85 5.28
N ILE A 288 -16.94 -24.06 5.73
CA ILE A 288 -18.25 -24.71 5.53
C ILE A 288 -19.36 -23.84 6.12
N TYR A 289 -19.17 -23.36 7.35
CA TYR A 289 -20.13 -22.46 7.98
C TYR A 289 -20.34 -21.21 7.12
N PHE A 290 -19.27 -20.54 6.70
CA PHE A 290 -19.37 -19.37 5.85
C PHE A 290 -20.17 -19.65 4.56
N THR A 291 -19.86 -20.73 3.84
CA THR A 291 -20.59 -21.08 2.60
C THR A 291 -22.08 -21.38 2.79
N ASN A 292 -22.48 -21.83 3.99
CA ASN A 292 -23.88 -22.15 4.28
C ASN A 292 -24.70 -20.95 4.75
N TYR A 293 -24.05 -19.95 5.37
CA TYR A 293 -24.75 -18.83 6.02
C TYR A 293 -24.57 -17.48 5.33
N CYS A 294 -23.47 -17.29 4.59
CA CYS A 294 -23.20 -16.03 3.90
C CYS A 294 -24.31 -15.72 2.90
N LYS A 295 -24.80 -14.47 2.91
CA LYS A 295 -25.86 -14.01 2.01
C LYS A 295 -25.34 -13.18 0.84
N ALA A 296 -24.06 -12.83 0.84
CA ALA A 296 -23.45 -12.01 -0.19
C ALA A 296 -23.31 -12.80 -1.50
N ASN A 297 -23.70 -12.15 -2.60
CA ASN A 297 -23.53 -12.68 -3.95
C ASN A 297 -22.14 -12.32 -4.47
N LEU A 298 -21.15 -13.13 -4.08
CA LEU A 298 -19.74 -12.92 -4.43
C LEU A 298 -19.51 -13.19 -5.93
N LYS A 299 -18.82 -12.27 -6.60
CA LYS A 299 -18.31 -12.44 -7.97
C LYS A 299 -16.89 -12.97 -7.99
N LYS A 300 -16.06 -12.54 -7.03
CA LYS A 300 -14.67 -12.99 -6.84
C LYS A 300 -14.45 -13.34 -5.39
N TRP A 301 -13.91 -14.52 -5.13
CA TRP A 301 -13.61 -14.96 -3.78
C TRP A 301 -12.25 -15.62 -3.71
N ILE A 302 -11.37 -15.10 -2.86
CA ILE A 302 -10.01 -15.61 -2.67
C ILE A 302 -9.84 -16.05 -1.23
N ILE A 303 -9.33 -17.26 -1.05
CA ILE A 303 -8.98 -17.82 0.25
C ILE A 303 -7.50 -18.15 0.34
N THR A 304 -6.95 -18.09 1.54
CA THR A 304 -5.60 -18.56 1.83
C THR A 304 -5.68 -19.86 2.62
N LEU A 305 -4.94 -20.86 2.20
CA LEU A 305 -4.85 -22.16 2.86
C LEU A 305 -3.41 -22.43 3.29
N ASP A 306 -3.25 -23.09 4.44
CA ASP A 306 -1.95 -23.64 4.82
C ASP A 306 -1.51 -24.76 3.86
N ASN A 307 -0.21 -25.07 3.90
CA ASN A 307 0.40 -26.05 3.00
C ASN A 307 -0.06 -27.49 3.24
N ASN A 308 -0.74 -27.76 4.36
CA ASN A 308 -1.16 -29.10 4.76
C ASN A 308 -2.66 -29.35 4.45
N SER A 309 -3.41 -28.30 4.12
CA SER A 309 -4.84 -28.38 3.84
C SER A 309 -5.12 -28.91 2.44
N LEU A 310 -5.89 -30.00 2.36
CA LEU A 310 -6.40 -30.54 1.10
C LEU A 310 -7.46 -29.57 0.53
N SER A 311 -7.24 -29.03 -0.67
CA SER A 311 -8.18 -28.06 -1.27
C SER A 311 -9.46 -28.70 -1.80
N LYS A 312 -9.45 -30.01 -2.03
CA LYS A 312 -10.58 -30.78 -2.54
C LYS A 312 -11.90 -30.43 -1.85
N GLU A 313 -11.92 -30.46 -0.52
CA GLU A 313 -13.16 -30.21 0.24
C GLU A 313 -13.63 -28.76 0.09
N TYR A 314 -12.72 -27.78 0.12
CA TYR A 314 -13.04 -26.38 -0.13
C TYR A 314 -13.67 -26.19 -1.52
N LEU A 315 -13.09 -26.78 -2.56
CA LEU A 315 -13.62 -26.72 -3.93
C LEU A 315 -15.04 -27.30 -4.05
N LEU A 316 -15.33 -28.40 -3.35
CA LEU A 316 -16.68 -28.99 -3.30
C LEU A 316 -17.70 -28.05 -2.65
N TYR A 317 -17.32 -27.36 -1.57
CA TYR A 317 -18.21 -26.39 -0.92
C TYR A 317 -18.41 -25.12 -1.75
N VAL A 318 -17.42 -24.69 -2.53
CA VAL A 318 -17.58 -23.62 -3.54
C VAL A 318 -18.59 -24.02 -4.61
N ASN A 319 -18.54 -25.27 -5.08
CA ASN A 319 -19.52 -25.78 -6.04
C ASN A 319 -20.95 -25.71 -5.47
N ASN A 320 -21.13 -26.01 -4.18
CA ASN A 320 -22.44 -25.89 -3.52
C ASN A 320 -22.86 -24.43 -3.33
N PHE A 321 -21.94 -23.56 -2.91
CA PHE A 321 -22.18 -22.12 -2.82
C PHE A 321 -22.65 -21.55 -4.16
N GLN A 322 -22.01 -21.94 -5.27
CA GLN A 322 -22.38 -21.49 -6.61
C GLN A 322 -23.78 -21.94 -7.03
N LYS A 323 -24.19 -23.17 -6.67
CA LYS A 323 -25.56 -23.64 -6.97
C LYS A 323 -26.63 -22.80 -6.30
N VAL A 324 -26.33 -22.20 -5.14
CA VAL A 324 -27.26 -21.33 -4.39
C VAL A 324 -27.20 -19.89 -4.89
N HIS A 325 -26.00 -19.32 -5.03
CA HIS A 325 -25.82 -17.89 -5.30
C HIS A 325 -25.72 -17.53 -6.78
N ASN A 326 -25.27 -18.46 -7.63
CA ASN A 326 -25.11 -18.32 -9.08
C ASN A 326 -24.47 -16.98 -9.52
N SER A 327 -23.51 -16.48 -8.74
CA SER A 327 -22.88 -15.16 -8.94
C SER A 327 -21.37 -15.23 -9.08
N LEU A 328 -20.75 -16.30 -8.59
CA LEU A 328 -19.30 -16.45 -8.59
C LEU A 328 -18.80 -16.60 -10.03
N LYS A 329 -17.75 -15.84 -10.35
CA LYS A 329 -17.02 -15.84 -11.64
C LYS A 329 -15.57 -16.22 -11.46
N GLU A 330 -14.98 -15.91 -10.31
CA GLU A 330 -13.60 -16.25 -10.01
C GLU A 330 -13.47 -16.78 -8.59
N PHE A 331 -12.79 -17.91 -8.44
CA PHE A 331 -12.41 -18.46 -7.16
C PHE A 331 -10.90 -18.68 -7.11
N GLY A 332 -10.23 -18.07 -6.14
CA GLY A 332 -8.80 -18.20 -5.97
C GLY A 332 -8.42 -18.93 -4.70
N ILE A 333 -7.44 -19.82 -4.80
CA ILE A 333 -6.81 -20.43 -3.64
C ILE A 333 -5.35 -20.01 -3.61
N ASN A 334 -4.98 -19.23 -2.59
CA ASN A 334 -3.60 -18.92 -2.29
C ASN A 334 -2.98 -20.10 -1.51
N LYS A 335 -2.12 -20.86 -2.20
CA LYS A 335 -1.34 -22.00 -1.66
C LYS A 335 0.13 -21.81 -1.98
N TYR A 336 1.01 -22.16 -1.05
CA TYR A 336 2.45 -22.20 -1.34
C TYR A 336 2.85 -23.57 -1.90
N ARG A 337 3.31 -23.59 -3.15
CA ARG A 337 4.09 -24.67 -3.79
C ARG A 337 3.40 -26.03 -3.99
N TYR A 338 2.18 -26.06 -4.52
CA TYR A 338 1.58 -27.32 -5.00
C TYR A 338 0.85 -27.16 -6.32
N ASN A 339 1.00 -28.17 -7.18
CA ASN A 339 0.12 -28.39 -8.33
C ASN A 339 -1.18 -29.05 -7.85
N TRP A 340 -2.25 -28.88 -8.62
CA TRP A 340 -3.51 -29.59 -8.41
C TRP A 340 -3.32 -31.11 -8.54
N THR A 341 -4.00 -31.86 -7.69
CA THR A 341 -4.17 -33.31 -7.85
C THR A 341 -5.20 -33.63 -8.93
N ASP A 342 -5.19 -34.85 -9.47
CA ASP A 342 -6.15 -35.29 -10.49
C ASP A 342 -7.61 -35.14 -10.01
N GLU A 343 -7.89 -35.48 -8.74
CA GLU A 343 -9.21 -35.32 -8.14
C GLU A 343 -9.64 -33.85 -8.01
N GLU A 344 -8.69 -32.95 -7.76
CA GLU A 344 -8.98 -31.51 -7.72
C GLU A 344 -9.21 -30.94 -9.11
N LEU A 345 -8.47 -31.43 -10.12
CA LEU A 345 -8.66 -31.05 -11.52
C LEU A 345 -10.07 -31.41 -12.02
N GLU A 346 -10.60 -32.58 -11.64
CA GLU A 346 -11.97 -32.96 -11.96
C GLU A 346 -13.00 -31.96 -11.39
N ILE A 347 -12.83 -31.55 -10.13
CA ILE A 347 -13.73 -30.56 -9.50
C ILE A 347 -13.56 -29.18 -10.13
N ILE A 348 -12.32 -28.79 -10.46
CA ILE A 348 -12.03 -27.53 -11.15
C ILE A 348 -12.72 -27.50 -12.52
N ASP A 349 -12.69 -28.59 -13.28
CA ASP A 349 -13.38 -28.67 -14.57
C ASP A 349 -14.91 -28.60 -14.41
N MET A 350 -15.47 -29.18 -13.33
CA MET A 350 -16.88 -28.98 -12.98
C MET A 350 -17.22 -27.51 -12.67
N LEU A 351 -16.32 -26.79 -11.99
CA LEU A 351 -16.49 -25.36 -11.70
C LEU A 351 -16.37 -24.50 -12.98
N LYS A 352 -15.41 -24.81 -13.85
CA LYS A 352 -15.25 -24.16 -15.16
C LYS A 352 -16.47 -24.35 -16.06
N ASN A 353 -17.07 -25.53 -16.05
CA ASN A 353 -18.31 -25.81 -16.77
C ASN A 353 -19.50 -24.96 -16.26
N GLN A 354 -19.42 -24.46 -15.03
CA GLN A 354 -20.38 -23.49 -14.46
C GLN A 354 -19.99 -22.02 -14.70
N GLY A 355 -18.92 -21.79 -15.48
CA GLY A 355 -18.40 -20.46 -15.79
C GLY A 355 -17.56 -19.82 -14.67
N ILE A 356 -17.02 -20.62 -13.74
CA ILE A 356 -16.09 -20.15 -12.70
C ILE A 356 -14.66 -20.35 -13.16
N ASN A 357 -13.89 -19.28 -13.19
CA ASN A 357 -12.44 -19.34 -13.35
C ASN A 357 -11.78 -19.66 -12.01
N VAL A 358 -11.01 -20.74 -11.94
CA VAL A 358 -10.25 -21.10 -10.74
C VAL A 358 -8.80 -20.69 -10.93
N VAL A 359 -8.32 -19.77 -10.09
CA VAL A 359 -6.98 -19.17 -10.20
C VAL A 359 -6.07 -19.57 -9.04
N THR A 360 -4.77 -19.67 -9.32
CA THR A 360 -3.75 -20.03 -8.32
C THR A 360 -2.99 -18.82 -7.81
N SER A 361 -2.22 -18.98 -6.73
CA SER A 361 -1.43 -17.91 -6.08
C SER A 361 -0.57 -17.07 -7.03
N GLY A 362 -0.04 -17.65 -8.12
CA GLY A 362 0.76 -16.93 -9.11
C GLY A 362 -0.04 -16.00 -10.04
N GLU A 363 -1.38 -16.10 -10.02
CA GLU A 363 -2.30 -15.35 -10.88
C GLU A 363 -3.20 -14.40 -10.06
N LEU A 364 -3.02 -14.35 -8.74
CA LEU A 364 -3.78 -13.49 -7.85
C LEU A 364 -3.23 -12.06 -7.87
N ASP A 365 -3.96 -11.13 -8.47
CA ASP A 365 -3.86 -9.71 -8.15
C ASP A 365 -4.42 -9.51 -6.73
N LEU A 366 -3.57 -9.71 -5.73
CA LEU A 366 -3.83 -9.28 -4.36
C LEU A 366 -3.68 -7.76 -4.32
N PHE A 367 -4.60 -7.08 -3.64
CA PHE A 367 -4.61 -5.63 -3.43
C PHE A 367 -3.20 -5.06 -3.24
N HIS A 368 -2.75 -4.25 -4.21
CA HIS A 368 -1.65 -3.30 -4.01
C HIS A 368 -2.23 -1.95 -3.61
#